data_AF-A0A9X9LXX3-F1
#
_entry.id   AF-A0A9X9LXX3-F1
#
_cell.length_a   1.000
_cell.length_b   1.000
_cell.length_c   1.000
_cell.angle_alpha   90.00
_cell.angle_beta   90.00
_cell.angle_gamma   90.00
#
_symmetry.space_group_name_H-M   'P 1'
#
loop_
_entity.id
_entity.type
_entity.pdbx_description
1 polymer ?
#
loop_
_entity_poly.entity_id
_entity_poly.type
_entity_poly.pdbx_seq_one_letter_code
_entity_poly.pdbx_strand_id
1 'polypeptide(L)'
;MGAVLNNSLLLHYLNCVKDESILLRLYHWLSQTLQEECIWYKMNNYEHGKQFTNFLDTIITAQCFLQEGFYSCETFLYKSLPLWDGFCCRSQFLQLVTWIPFSSFSEMKPLLFDHLAQLFFTSTIYFKCSVLQCLKELLQNWLLWLSADIHMKPVMNSPLETTLGGSMNSVSELIHYVGRLSITAMRLENNSTFLLHFILDFYEKVCDIYINYNLPLVVLFPPGIFYSALLSLDSSILNQLCYIMHRYRNNLTAAKKNELVQKTKSEFNFSSKTYQEFNHYLTAMVGCLWTSKPFQKGLYIDPEVLEKAGIAEYKNSLNVVHHPALLSYAVSFLLQGWPEERTVSMSSIRVNKFIFITFRDLL
;
A
#
# COMPACT_ATOMS: atom_id res chain seq x y z
N MET A 1 27.30 -21.44 -8.41
CA MET A 1 26.23 -20.53 -7.93
C MET A 1 24.92 -20.75 -8.70
N GLY A 2 24.86 -20.60 -10.03
CA GLY A 2 23.62 -20.84 -10.79
C GLY A 2 22.98 -22.24 -10.59
N ALA A 3 23.79 -23.29 -10.42
CA ALA A 3 23.29 -24.64 -10.10
C ALA A 3 22.64 -24.75 -8.70
N VAL A 4 23.05 -23.91 -7.75
CA VAL A 4 22.48 -23.87 -6.39
C VAL A 4 21.15 -23.11 -6.40
N LEU A 5 21.13 -21.92 -7.02
CA LEU A 5 19.92 -21.09 -7.10
C LEU A 5 18.78 -21.75 -7.90
N ASN A 6 19.11 -22.59 -8.89
CA ASN A 6 18.12 -23.28 -9.70
C ASN A 6 17.63 -24.63 -9.12
N ASN A 7 18.19 -25.09 -7.99
CA ASN A 7 17.86 -26.40 -7.45
C ASN A 7 17.11 -26.28 -6.11
N SER A 8 15.82 -26.62 -6.12
CA SER A 8 14.95 -26.55 -4.94
C SER A 8 15.43 -27.42 -3.78
N LEU A 9 16.06 -28.57 -4.03
CA LEU A 9 16.61 -29.44 -2.98
C LEU A 9 17.81 -28.77 -2.29
N LEU A 10 18.67 -28.10 -3.06
CA LEU A 10 19.82 -27.37 -2.50
C LEU A 10 19.37 -26.13 -1.75
N LEU A 11 18.37 -25.39 -2.25
CA LEU A 11 17.78 -24.26 -1.53
C LEU A 11 17.12 -24.72 -0.23
N HIS A 12 16.40 -25.84 -0.25
CA HIS A 12 15.80 -26.39 0.96
C HIS A 12 16.88 -26.83 1.97
N TYR A 13 17.93 -27.49 1.51
CA TYR A 13 19.08 -27.85 2.34
C TYR A 13 19.71 -26.61 3.00
N LEU A 14 19.90 -25.52 2.26
CA LEU A 14 20.42 -24.26 2.81
C LEU A 14 19.53 -23.72 3.93
N ASN A 15 18.21 -23.72 3.74
CA ASN A 15 17.25 -23.24 4.74
C ASN A 15 17.22 -24.13 5.99
N CYS A 16 17.38 -25.44 5.84
CA CYS A 16 17.37 -26.38 6.97
C CYS A 16 18.67 -26.40 7.76
N VAL A 17 19.83 -26.38 7.08
CA VAL A 17 21.14 -26.58 7.73
C VAL A 17 21.69 -25.29 8.32
N LYS A 18 21.40 -24.13 7.70
CA LYS A 18 21.82 -22.80 8.17
C LYS A 18 23.31 -22.70 8.55
N ASP A 19 24.19 -23.41 7.83
CA ASP A 19 25.63 -23.32 8.01
C ASP A 19 26.12 -21.93 7.55
N GLU A 20 26.59 -21.12 8.49
CA GLU A 20 27.08 -19.77 8.26
C GLU A 20 28.18 -19.72 7.20
N SER A 21 29.08 -20.70 7.17
CA SER A 21 30.19 -20.72 6.21
C SER A 21 29.72 -20.92 4.78
N ILE A 22 28.68 -21.73 4.58
CA ILE A 22 28.07 -21.98 3.27
C ILE A 22 27.29 -20.75 2.82
N LEU A 23 26.52 -20.13 3.72
CA LEU A 23 25.77 -18.91 3.44
C LEU A 23 26.70 -17.74 3.08
N LEU A 24 27.78 -17.53 3.85
CA LEU A 24 28.78 -16.51 3.55
C LEU A 24 29.41 -16.72 2.17
N ARG A 25 29.80 -17.96 1.84
CA ARG A 25 30.32 -18.28 0.50
C ARG A 25 29.27 -17.98 -0.58
N LEU A 26 28.02 -18.36 -0.38
CA LEU A 26 26.95 -18.05 -1.34
C LEU A 26 26.80 -16.53 -1.52
N TYR A 27 26.78 -15.76 -0.43
CA TYR A 27 26.66 -14.30 -0.47
C TYR A 27 27.84 -13.63 -1.16
N HIS A 28 29.07 -14.08 -0.90
CA HIS A 28 30.26 -13.57 -1.58
C HIS A 28 30.18 -13.79 -3.09
N TRP A 29 29.85 -15.01 -3.53
CA TRP A 29 29.75 -15.34 -4.95
C TRP A 29 28.61 -14.59 -5.63
N LEU A 30 27.46 -14.46 -4.95
CA LEU A 30 26.31 -13.72 -5.45
C LEU A 30 26.65 -12.23 -5.60
N SER A 31 27.29 -11.63 -4.60
CA SER A 31 27.71 -10.21 -4.64
C SER A 31 28.70 -9.96 -5.78
N GLN A 32 29.68 -10.84 -5.97
CA GLN A 32 30.64 -10.72 -7.05
C GLN A 32 29.96 -10.84 -8.42
N THR A 33 29.09 -11.83 -8.60
CA THR A 33 28.39 -12.05 -9.87
C THR A 33 27.45 -10.88 -10.21
N LEU A 34 26.71 -10.37 -9.22
CA LEU A 34 25.84 -9.18 -9.40
C LEU A 34 26.64 -7.96 -9.84
N GLN A 35 27.84 -7.77 -9.30
CA GLN A 35 28.71 -6.65 -9.68
C GLN A 35 29.30 -6.82 -11.10
N GLU A 36 29.74 -8.03 -11.45
CA GLU A 36 30.35 -8.33 -12.76
C GLU A 36 29.34 -8.32 -13.91
N GLU A 37 28.12 -8.79 -13.67
CA GLU A 37 27.07 -8.90 -14.69
C GLU A 37 26.20 -7.65 -14.82
N CYS A 38 26.33 -6.68 -13.89
CA CYS A 38 25.56 -5.45 -13.96
C CYS A 38 25.90 -4.63 -15.21
N ILE A 39 24.86 -4.37 -16.02
CA ILE A 39 24.95 -3.81 -17.37
C ILE A 39 25.59 -2.42 -17.40
N TRP A 40 25.49 -1.62 -16.34
CA TRP A 40 26.04 -0.25 -16.37
C TRP A 40 27.56 -0.19 -16.46
N TYR A 41 28.24 -1.32 -16.23
CA TYR A 41 29.66 -1.48 -16.47
C TYR A 41 30.00 -2.03 -17.86
N LYS A 42 29.02 -2.53 -18.63
CA LYS A 42 29.20 -3.18 -19.94
C LYS A 42 28.26 -2.57 -21.00
N MET A 43 28.80 -1.71 -21.87
CA MET A 43 28.03 -1.01 -22.92
C MET A 43 27.30 -1.95 -23.89
N ASN A 44 25.99 -1.68 -24.06
CA ASN A 44 25.14 -1.90 -25.26
C ASN A 44 25.24 -3.24 -26.02
N ASN A 45 25.22 -4.37 -25.33
CA ASN A 45 24.96 -5.69 -25.96
C ASN A 45 23.61 -6.24 -25.49
N TYR A 46 22.65 -6.37 -26.41
CA TYR A 46 21.30 -6.90 -26.14
C TYR A 46 21.33 -8.30 -25.49
N GLU A 47 22.27 -9.16 -25.91
CA GLU A 47 22.44 -10.51 -25.35
C GLU A 47 22.86 -10.49 -23.88
N HIS A 48 23.76 -9.58 -23.49
CA HIS A 48 24.16 -9.42 -22.09
C HIS A 48 23.01 -8.89 -21.23
N GLY A 49 22.19 -7.97 -21.79
CA GLY A 49 20.98 -7.50 -21.11
C GLY A 49 20.03 -8.64 -20.77
N LYS A 50 19.78 -9.54 -21.74
CA LYS A 50 18.94 -10.72 -21.55
C LYS A 50 19.54 -11.73 -20.57
N GLN A 51 20.86 -11.97 -20.63
CA GLN A 51 21.56 -12.84 -19.68
C GLN A 51 21.44 -12.31 -18.25
N PHE A 52 21.62 -11.01 -18.05
CA PHE A 52 21.46 -10.37 -16.76
C PHE A 52 20.02 -10.45 -16.27
N THR A 53 19.02 -10.18 -17.13
CA THR A 53 17.60 -10.36 -16.78
C THR A 53 17.30 -11.78 -16.31
N ASN A 54 17.73 -12.80 -17.07
CA ASN A 54 17.54 -14.21 -16.69
C ASN A 54 18.23 -14.57 -15.37
N PHE A 55 19.40 -13.97 -15.12
CA PHE A 55 20.12 -14.15 -13.87
C PHE A 55 19.35 -13.54 -12.69
N LEU A 56 18.83 -12.32 -12.83
CA LEU A 56 17.99 -11.72 -11.80
C LEU A 56 16.70 -12.52 -11.58
N ASP A 57 16.07 -13.04 -12.63
CA ASP A 57 14.88 -13.91 -12.50
C ASP A 57 15.19 -15.19 -11.72
N THR A 58 16.37 -15.77 -11.92
CA THR A 58 16.85 -16.94 -11.16
C THR A 58 16.99 -16.60 -9.67
N ILE A 59 17.58 -15.44 -9.36
CA ILE A 59 17.73 -14.96 -7.98
C ILE A 59 16.36 -14.72 -7.34
N ILE A 60 15.48 -14.02 -8.03
CA ILE A 60 14.12 -13.72 -7.58
C ILE A 60 13.36 -15.02 -7.28
N THR A 61 13.44 -16.01 -8.17
CA THR A 61 12.81 -17.32 -7.98
C THR A 61 13.34 -18.01 -6.71
N ALA A 62 14.65 -17.93 -6.47
CA ALA A 62 15.26 -18.48 -5.26
C ALA A 62 14.80 -17.74 -3.99
N GLN A 63 14.76 -16.40 -4.01
CA GLN A 63 14.25 -15.59 -2.88
C GLN A 63 12.78 -15.88 -2.59
N CYS A 64 11.95 -15.99 -3.63
CA CYS A 64 10.55 -16.39 -3.51
C CYS A 64 10.40 -17.81 -2.93
N PHE A 65 11.26 -18.75 -3.32
CA PHE A 65 11.21 -20.11 -2.76
C PHE A 65 11.59 -20.12 -1.27
N LEU A 66 12.61 -19.36 -0.90
CA LEU A 66 13.08 -19.25 0.49
C LEU A 66 12.18 -18.39 1.37
N GLN A 67 11.36 -17.53 0.77
CA GLN A 67 10.61 -16.47 1.45
C GLN A 67 11.53 -15.53 2.24
N GLU A 68 12.77 -15.34 1.75
CA GLU A 68 13.80 -14.56 2.42
C GLU A 68 14.67 -13.77 1.42
N GLY A 69 15.10 -12.58 1.86
CA GLY A 69 15.98 -11.69 1.13
C GLY A 69 17.45 -12.11 1.17
N PHE A 70 18.18 -12.00 0.06
CA PHE A 70 19.63 -12.12 0.11
C PHE A 70 20.30 -10.77 0.40
N TYR A 71 21.19 -10.72 1.40
CA TYR A 71 21.93 -9.51 1.76
C TYR A 71 22.79 -8.95 0.60
N SER A 72 23.30 -9.83 -0.26
CA SER A 72 24.04 -9.42 -1.47
C SER A 72 23.16 -8.63 -2.44
N CYS A 73 21.86 -8.94 -2.53
CA CYS A 73 20.91 -8.22 -3.36
C CYS A 73 20.59 -6.85 -2.78
N GLU A 74 20.42 -6.74 -1.46
CA GLU A 74 20.26 -5.46 -0.76
C GLU A 74 21.47 -4.55 -1.02
N THR A 75 22.69 -5.05 -0.77
CA THR A 75 23.93 -4.30 -0.99
C THR A 75 24.07 -3.88 -2.46
N PHE A 76 23.70 -4.76 -3.38
CA PHE A 76 23.64 -4.45 -4.80
C PHE A 76 22.64 -3.32 -5.08
N LEU A 77 21.41 -3.39 -4.56
CA LEU A 77 20.38 -2.37 -4.75
C LEU A 77 20.83 -0.99 -4.26
N TYR A 78 21.44 -0.89 -3.09
CA TYR A 78 21.94 0.40 -2.57
C TYR A 78 23.01 1.03 -3.46
N LYS A 79 23.89 0.22 -4.06
CA LYS A 79 24.92 0.73 -4.99
C LYS A 79 24.35 1.04 -6.36
N SER A 80 23.26 0.37 -6.73
CA SER A 80 22.79 0.29 -8.10
C SER A 80 21.66 1.28 -8.41
N LEU A 81 20.70 1.44 -7.51
CA LEU A 81 19.58 2.39 -7.67
C LEU A 81 20.01 3.84 -7.98
N PRO A 82 21.09 4.40 -7.41
CA PRO A 82 21.54 5.75 -7.77
C PRO A 82 21.97 5.91 -9.24
N LEU A 83 22.34 4.80 -9.90
CA LEU A 83 22.79 4.76 -11.28
C LEU A 83 21.69 4.27 -12.24
N TRP A 84 20.56 3.79 -11.71
CA TRP A 84 19.50 3.18 -12.47
C TRP A 84 18.59 4.22 -13.12
N ASP A 85 18.29 4.04 -14.40
CA ASP A 85 17.46 4.93 -15.21
C ASP A 85 15.96 4.63 -15.13
N GLY A 86 15.56 3.55 -14.43
CA GLY A 86 14.16 3.12 -14.32
C GLY A 86 13.65 2.25 -15.48
N PHE A 87 14.46 1.99 -16.52
CA PHE A 87 14.02 1.28 -17.73
C PHE A 87 14.54 -0.15 -17.78
N CYS A 88 15.86 -0.33 -17.69
CA CYS A 88 16.47 -1.65 -17.82
C CYS A 88 16.09 -2.56 -16.65
N CYS A 89 15.70 -3.81 -16.93
CA CYS A 89 15.35 -4.82 -15.93
C CYS A 89 14.32 -4.34 -14.89
N ARG A 90 13.39 -3.44 -15.28
CA ARG A 90 12.47 -2.78 -14.34
C ARG A 90 11.70 -3.72 -13.44
N SER A 91 11.08 -4.75 -14.01
CA SER A 91 10.34 -5.75 -13.24
C SER A 91 11.25 -6.44 -12.22
N GLN A 92 12.46 -6.81 -12.63
CA GLN A 92 13.42 -7.52 -11.78
C GLN A 92 13.93 -6.64 -10.65
N PHE A 93 14.30 -5.38 -10.94
CA PHE A 93 14.75 -4.44 -9.92
C PHE A 93 13.68 -4.19 -8.87
N LEU A 94 12.46 -3.89 -9.31
CA LEU A 94 11.33 -3.69 -8.39
C LEU A 94 11.04 -4.96 -7.59
N GLN A 95 11.10 -6.15 -8.20
CA GLN A 95 10.92 -7.40 -7.47
C GLN A 95 12.02 -7.66 -6.44
N LEU A 96 13.28 -7.35 -6.75
CA LEU A 96 14.37 -7.47 -5.78
C LEU A 96 14.18 -6.53 -4.60
N VAL A 97 13.67 -5.30 -4.84
CA VAL A 97 13.33 -4.36 -3.77
C VAL A 97 12.29 -4.95 -2.82
N THR A 98 11.31 -5.74 -3.31
CA THR A 98 10.29 -6.35 -2.44
C THR A 98 10.86 -7.33 -1.42
N TRP A 99 12.04 -7.90 -1.69
CA TRP A 99 12.69 -8.88 -0.84
C TRP A 99 13.83 -8.30 0.00
N ILE A 100 13.92 -6.98 0.14
CA ILE A 100 14.91 -6.38 1.05
C ILE A 100 14.57 -6.79 2.50
N PRO A 101 15.53 -7.36 3.25
CA PRO A 101 15.33 -7.70 4.65
C PRO A 101 14.83 -6.53 5.47
N PHE A 102 14.06 -6.81 6.52
CA PHE A 102 13.59 -5.76 7.42
C PHE A 102 14.78 -5.03 8.07
N SER A 103 14.78 -3.71 8.00
CA SER A 103 15.80 -2.85 8.63
C SER A 103 15.21 -1.48 8.98
N SER A 104 16.00 -0.62 9.62
CA SER A 104 15.54 0.71 10.00
C SER A 104 15.21 1.55 8.77
N PHE A 105 13.99 2.11 8.72
CA PHE A 105 13.58 2.96 7.59
C PHE A 105 14.50 4.18 7.44
N SER A 106 14.97 4.76 8.55
CA SER A 106 15.89 5.91 8.54
C SER A 106 17.22 5.61 7.83
N GLU A 107 17.71 4.38 7.94
CA GLU A 107 18.97 3.95 7.32
C GLU A 107 18.79 3.66 5.82
N MET A 108 17.67 3.02 5.47
CA MET A 108 17.34 2.72 4.07
C MET A 108 16.96 3.96 3.26
N LYS A 109 16.41 4.98 3.91
CA LYS A 109 15.87 6.16 3.24
C LYS A 109 16.85 6.82 2.25
N PRO A 110 18.05 7.25 2.65
CA PRO A 110 18.99 7.89 1.73
C PRO A 110 19.55 6.92 0.68
N LEU A 111 19.63 5.62 0.99
CA LEU A 111 20.24 4.63 0.11
C LEU A 111 19.28 4.16 -1.00
N LEU A 112 17.99 4.03 -0.68
CA LEU A 112 17.00 3.41 -1.54
C LEU A 112 15.79 4.29 -1.81
N PHE A 113 15.09 4.73 -0.76
CA PHE A 113 13.79 5.40 -0.92
C PHE A 113 13.92 6.79 -1.56
N ASP A 114 15.00 7.52 -1.33
CA ASP A 114 15.20 8.83 -1.95
C ASP A 114 15.46 8.71 -3.46
N HIS A 115 16.25 7.72 -3.89
CA HIS A 115 16.49 7.43 -5.31
C HIS A 115 15.20 6.92 -5.99
N LEU A 116 14.46 6.02 -5.35
CA LEU A 116 13.16 5.58 -5.86
C LEU A 116 12.16 6.73 -5.97
N ALA A 117 12.13 7.66 -5.02
CA ALA A 117 11.25 8.83 -5.09
C ALA A 117 11.59 9.74 -6.28
N GLN A 118 12.88 9.96 -6.55
CA GLN A 118 13.31 10.73 -7.71
C GLN A 118 12.82 10.12 -9.02
N LEU A 119 13.04 8.81 -9.22
CA LEU A 119 12.55 8.08 -10.39
C LEU A 119 11.02 8.09 -10.46
N PHE A 120 10.35 7.89 -9.32
CA PHE A 120 8.90 7.87 -9.23
C PHE A 120 8.27 9.17 -9.73
N PHE A 121 8.80 10.34 -9.34
CA PHE A 121 8.21 11.62 -9.73
C PHE A 121 8.46 12.00 -11.20
N THR A 122 9.59 11.59 -11.78
CA THR A 122 9.94 11.92 -13.17
C THR A 122 9.39 10.92 -14.20
N SER A 123 8.94 9.75 -13.75
CA SER A 123 8.50 8.67 -14.64
C SER A 123 7.00 8.72 -14.98
N THR A 124 6.57 7.82 -15.87
CA THR A 124 5.17 7.67 -16.27
C THR A 124 4.26 7.18 -15.14
N ILE A 125 2.95 7.38 -15.29
CA ILE A 125 1.93 6.83 -14.37
C ILE A 125 2.06 5.31 -14.18
N TYR A 126 2.42 4.55 -15.23
CA TYR A 126 2.61 3.10 -15.14
C TYR A 126 3.81 2.72 -14.27
N PHE A 127 4.90 3.47 -14.37
CA PHE A 127 6.05 3.28 -13.50
C PHE A 127 5.69 3.60 -12.05
N LYS A 128 4.98 4.72 -11.82
CA LYS A 128 4.47 5.08 -10.49
C LYS A 128 3.63 3.96 -9.86
N CYS A 129 2.69 3.40 -10.62
CA CYS A 129 1.86 2.28 -10.15
C CYS A 129 2.72 1.03 -9.85
N SER A 130 3.73 0.74 -10.67
CA SER A 130 4.66 -0.38 -10.45
C SER A 130 5.47 -0.21 -9.16
N VAL A 131 5.91 1.02 -8.85
CA VAL A 131 6.59 1.33 -7.59
C VAL A 131 5.65 1.20 -6.40
N LEU A 132 4.40 1.67 -6.49
CA LEU A 132 3.41 1.50 -5.42
C LEU A 132 3.13 0.01 -5.14
N GLN A 133 3.01 -0.81 -6.19
CA GLN A 133 2.87 -2.26 -6.08
C GLN A 133 4.09 -2.89 -5.41
N CYS A 134 5.31 -2.51 -5.82
CA CYS A 134 6.55 -2.96 -5.20
C CYS A 134 6.62 -2.59 -3.70
N LEU A 135 6.28 -1.36 -3.33
CA LEU A 135 6.26 -0.91 -1.93
C LEU A 135 5.17 -1.62 -1.11
N LYS A 136 4.05 -1.99 -1.73
CA LYS A 136 3.01 -2.84 -1.10
C LYS A 136 3.54 -4.24 -0.79
N GLU A 137 4.23 -4.86 -1.74
CA GLU A 137 4.84 -6.18 -1.58
C GLU A 137 5.97 -6.17 -0.55
N LEU A 138 6.82 -5.14 -0.57
CA LEU A 138 7.84 -4.91 0.46
C LEU A 138 7.22 -4.83 1.86
N LEU A 139 6.19 -3.99 2.02
CA LEU A 139 5.46 -3.86 3.27
C LEU A 139 4.89 -5.21 3.71
N GLN A 140 4.26 -5.96 2.80
CA GLN A 140 3.71 -7.28 3.11
C GLN A 140 4.79 -8.24 3.62
N ASN A 141 5.95 -8.29 2.96
CA ASN A 141 7.05 -9.16 3.37
C ASN A 141 7.61 -8.78 4.74
N TRP A 142 7.73 -7.48 5.03
CA TRP A 142 8.13 -7.00 6.36
C TRP A 142 7.12 -7.37 7.44
N LEU A 143 5.82 -7.20 7.17
CA LEU A 143 4.76 -7.54 8.13
C LEU A 143 4.73 -9.06 8.42
N LEU A 144 4.92 -9.89 7.39
CA LEU A 144 5.02 -11.34 7.55
C LEU A 144 6.23 -11.71 8.42
N TRP A 145 7.40 -11.14 8.12
CA TRP A 145 8.61 -11.37 8.90
C TRP A 145 8.45 -10.96 10.37
N LEU A 146 7.95 -9.75 10.63
CA LEU A 146 7.70 -9.23 11.98
C LEU A 146 6.68 -10.09 12.75
N SER A 147 5.63 -10.55 12.07
CA SER A 147 4.62 -11.41 12.71
C SER A 147 5.22 -12.77 13.11
N ALA A 148 6.07 -13.36 12.27
CA ALA A 148 6.72 -14.64 12.57
C ALA A 148 7.75 -14.49 13.71
N ASP A 149 8.53 -13.41 13.71
CA ASP A 149 9.55 -13.13 14.72
C ASP A 149 8.93 -12.95 16.12
N ILE A 150 7.84 -12.18 16.24
CA ILE A 150 7.12 -12.00 17.51
C ILE A 150 6.60 -13.32 18.10
N HIS A 151 6.27 -14.29 17.24
CA HIS A 151 5.78 -15.60 17.65
C HIS A 151 6.91 -16.61 17.96
N MET A 152 8.14 -16.37 17.49
CA MET A 152 9.31 -17.13 17.90
C MET A 152 9.91 -16.48 19.15
N LYS A 153 9.98 -17.22 20.26
CA LYS A 153 10.78 -16.78 21.42
C LYS A 153 12.21 -16.50 20.92
N PRO A 154 12.88 -15.42 21.39
CA PRO A 154 14.23 -15.10 20.94
C PRO A 154 15.16 -16.20 21.41
N VAL A 155 15.40 -17.17 20.54
CA VAL A 155 16.49 -18.13 20.67
C VAL A 155 17.55 -17.59 19.72
N MET A 156 18.62 -17.10 20.33
CA MET A 156 19.72 -16.29 19.77
C MET A 156 19.56 -14.78 19.85
N ASN A 157 20.48 -14.21 20.62
CA ASN A 157 20.83 -12.80 20.67
C ASN A 157 21.27 -12.36 19.26
N SER A 158 20.32 -11.83 18.48
CA SER A 158 20.61 -10.95 17.36
C SER A 158 21.36 -9.71 17.89
N PRO A 159 22.44 -9.23 17.22
CA PRO A 159 23.20 -8.06 17.68
C PRO A 159 22.41 -6.74 17.62
N LEU A 160 21.25 -6.71 16.97
CA LEU A 160 20.31 -5.59 17.03
C LEU A 160 19.07 -6.03 17.81
N GLU A 161 19.04 -5.71 19.10
CA GLU A 161 17.78 -5.61 19.85
C GLU A 161 17.02 -4.37 19.35
N THR A 162 16.45 -4.43 18.13
CA THR A 162 15.43 -3.45 17.74
C THR A 162 14.20 -3.74 18.59
N THR A 163 13.91 -2.84 19.54
CA THR A 163 12.68 -2.93 20.33
C THR A 163 11.48 -3.00 19.39
N LEU A 164 10.41 -3.70 19.79
CA LEU A 164 9.16 -3.76 19.01
C LEU A 164 8.69 -2.35 18.59
N GLY A 165 8.92 -1.34 19.44
CA GLY A 165 8.66 0.06 19.14
C GLY A 165 9.49 0.62 17.97
N GLY A 166 10.79 0.33 17.91
CA GLY A 166 11.65 0.69 16.77
C GLY A 166 11.19 0.04 15.46
N SER A 167 10.77 -1.23 15.52
CA SER A 167 10.25 -1.93 14.34
C SER A 167 8.93 -1.32 13.84
N MET A 168 8.00 -1.03 14.75
CA MET A 168 6.73 -0.38 14.40
C MET A 168 6.93 1.04 13.87
N ASN A 169 7.91 1.78 14.38
CA ASN A 169 8.27 3.09 13.84
C ASN A 169 8.74 2.99 12.39
N SER A 170 9.61 2.03 12.05
CA SER A 170 10.09 1.85 10.68
C SER A 170 8.95 1.50 9.71
N VAL A 171 8.02 0.64 10.11
CA VAL A 171 6.82 0.33 9.31
C VAL A 171 5.94 1.57 9.14
N SER A 172 5.72 2.33 10.21
CA SER A 172 4.95 3.59 10.17
C SER A 172 5.59 4.62 9.23
N GLU A 173 6.91 4.77 9.28
CA GLU A 173 7.66 5.67 8.41
C GLU A 173 7.56 5.28 6.93
N LEU A 174 7.61 3.98 6.61
CA LEU A 174 7.37 3.49 5.26
C LEU A 174 5.95 3.86 4.77
N ILE A 175 4.93 3.64 5.60
CA ILE A 175 3.54 3.98 5.24
C ILE A 175 3.40 5.50 5.03
N HIS A 176 4.00 6.31 5.90
CA HIS A 176 4.00 7.77 5.75
C HIS A 176 4.76 8.24 4.50
N TYR A 177 5.86 7.59 4.16
CA TYR A 177 6.60 7.83 2.91
C TYR A 177 5.72 7.53 1.68
N VAL A 178 5.05 6.38 1.66
CA VAL A 178 4.10 6.04 0.57
C VAL A 178 2.94 7.04 0.53
N GLY A 179 2.43 7.48 1.69
CA GLY A 179 1.44 8.54 1.77
C GLY A 179 1.91 9.87 1.13
N ARG A 180 3.15 10.27 1.39
CA ARG A 180 3.78 11.45 0.76
C ARG A 180 3.94 11.30 -0.76
N LEU A 181 4.39 10.14 -1.23
CA LEU A 181 4.45 9.83 -2.67
C LEU A 181 3.07 9.93 -3.30
N SER A 182 2.07 9.32 -2.67
CA SER A 182 0.67 9.25 -3.15
C SER A 182 0.05 10.63 -3.33
N ILE A 183 0.14 11.52 -2.32
CA ILE A 183 -0.42 12.88 -2.41
C ILE A 183 0.24 13.65 -3.57
N THR A 184 1.55 13.49 -3.72
CA THR A 184 2.32 14.23 -4.72
C THR A 184 2.01 13.68 -6.12
N ALA A 185 1.94 12.36 -6.27
CA ALA A 185 1.58 11.69 -7.53
C ALA A 185 0.17 12.06 -7.99
N MET A 186 -0.81 12.09 -7.09
CA MET A 186 -2.19 12.49 -7.43
C MET A 186 -2.24 13.92 -8.01
N ARG A 187 -1.41 14.83 -7.50
CA ARG A 187 -1.30 16.19 -8.06
C ARG A 187 -0.62 16.21 -9.43
N LEU A 188 0.44 15.42 -9.61
CA LEU A 188 1.18 15.36 -10.88
C LEU A 188 0.36 14.69 -12.00
N GLU A 189 -0.46 13.69 -11.66
CA GLU A 189 -1.25 12.89 -12.60
C GLU A 189 -2.71 13.36 -12.69
N ASN A 190 -2.99 14.62 -12.39
CA ASN A 190 -4.32 15.24 -12.52
C ASN A 190 -5.48 14.44 -11.86
N ASN A 191 -5.25 13.92 -10.66
CA ASN A 191 -6.18 13.06 -9.92
C ASN A 191 -6.67 11.81 -10.68
N SER A 192 -5.79 11.18 -11.46
CA SER A 192 -6.10 9.93 -12.18
C SER A 192 -6.69 8.85 -11.26
N THR A 193 -7.87 8.33 -11.62
CA THR A 193 -8.54 7.23 -10.90
C THR A 193 -7.73 5.94 -10.97
N PHE A 194 -7.04 5.68 -12.09
CA PHE A 194 -6.15 4.54 -12.23
C PHE A 194 -5.05 4.51 -11.16
N LEU A 195 -4.31 5.61 -10.98
CA LEU A 195 -3.32 5.75 -9.91
C LEU A 195 -3.95 5.63 -8.52
N LEU A 196 -5.11 6.25 -8.31
CA LEU A 196 -5.83 6.20 -7.04
C LEU A 196 -6.19 4.78 -6.62
N HIS A 197 -6.55 3.91 -7.58
CA HIS A 197 -6.80 2.48 -7.31
C HIS A 197 -5.58 1.80 -6.68
N PHE A 198 -4.37 1.97 -7.24
CA PHE A 198 -3.14 1.41 -6.69
C PHE A 198 -2.79 1.99 -5.31
N ILE A 199 -3.07 3.28 -5.09
CA ILE A 199 -2.88 3.90 -3.79
C ILE A 199 -3.83 3.27 -2.76
N LEU A 200 -5.11 3.10 -3.09
CA LEU A 200 -6.08 2.49 -2.19
C LEU A 200 -5.78 1.02 -1.92
N ASP A 201 -5.35 0.26 -2.93
CA ASP A 201 -4.91 -1.13 -2.78
C ASP A 201 -3.70 -1.28 -1.85
N PHE A 202 -2.75 -0.33 -1.84
CA PHE A 202 -1.73 -0.26 -0.79
C PHE A 202 -2.36 -0.09 0.60
N TYR A 203 -3.32 0.82 0.76
CA TYR A 203 -3.97 1.07 2.05
C TYR A 203 -4.92 -0.05 2.49
N GLU A 204 -5.42 -0.89 1.59
CA GLU A 204 -6.11 -2.13 1.95
C GLU A 204 -5.21 -3.07 2.73
N LYS A 205 -3.91 -3.16 2.39
CA LYS A 205 -2.93 -3.91 3.17
C LYS A 205 -2.61 -3.23 4.48
N VAL A 206 -2.44 -1.91 4.49
CA VAL A 206 -2.16 -1.14 5.70
C VAL A 206 -3.27 -1.26 6.74
N CYS A 207 -4.53 -1.25 6.32
CA CYS A 207 -5.66 -1.23 7.25
C CYS A 207 -5.78 -2.51 8.09
N ASP A 208 -5.12 -3.59 7.67
CA ASP A 208 -5.15 -4.92 8.29
C ASP A 208 -4.02 -5.23 9.25
N ILE A 209 -3.03 -4.33 9.37
CA ILE A 209 -1.81 -4.60 10.15
C ILE A 209 -2.13 -5.09 11.56
N TYR A 210 -3.13 -4.48 12.21
CA TYR A 210 -3.51 -4.82 13.57
C TYR A 210 -4.14 -6.20 13.72
N ILE A 211 -5.17 -6.51 12.94
CA ILE A 211 -5.90 -7.78 13.07
C ILE A 211 -5.16 -8.94 12.38
N ASN A 212 -4.68 -8.75 11.15
CA ASN A 212 -4.17 -9.87 10.33
C ASN A 212 -2.74 -10.26 10.68
N TYR A 213 -1.91 -9.31 11.12
CA TYR A 213 -0.51 -9.56 11.49
C TYR A 213 -0.27 -9.49 13.00
N ASN A 214 -1.30 -9.16 13.78
CA ASN A 214 -1.24 -9.02 15.23
C ASN A 214 -0.17 -8.00 15.69
N LEU A 215 0.03 -6.94 14.90
CA LEU A 215 1.01 -5.89 15.16
C LEU A 215 0.31 -4.63 15.72
N PRO A 216 0.81 -3.97 16.77
CA PRO A 216 0.14 -2.85 17.42
C PRO A 216 0.27 -1.54 16.64
N LEU A 217 -0.14 -1.52 15.36
CA LEU A 217 -0.01 -0.38 14.46
C LEU A 217 -1.29 -0.18 13.63
N VAL A 218 -1.80 1.05 13.64
CA VAL A 218 -2.91 1.48 12.78
C VAL A 218 -2.54 2.84 12.20
N VAL A 219 -2.34 2.89 10.89
CA VAL A 219 -2.03 4.12 10.14
C VAL A 219 -3.13 4.36 9.11
N LEU A 220 -3.69 5.56 9.12
CA LEU A 220 -4.73 5.97 8.18
C LEU A 220 -4.10 6.53 6.91
N PHE A 221 -4.79 6.42 5.77
CA PHE A 221 -4.37 7.14 4.58
C PHE A 221 -4.43 8.67 4.77
N PRO A 222 -3.64 9.44 4.01
CA PRO A 222 -3.65 10.89 4.11
C PRO A 222 -4.99 11.51 3.69
N PRO A 223 -5.36 12.68 4.26
CA PRO A 223 -6.62 13.34 3.93
C PRO A 223 -6.78 13.65 2.45
N GLY A 224 -5.69 14.03 1.76
CA GLY A 224 -5.72 14.29 0.33
C GLY A 224 -6.17 13.08 -0.50
N ILE A 225 -5.80 11.87 -0.08
CA ILE A 225 -6.22 10.61 -0.73
C ILE A 225 -7.66 10.30 -0.37
N PHE A 226 -8.04 10.46 0.91
CA PHE A 226 -9.41 10.29 1.39
C PHE A 226 -10.43 11.09 0.56
N TYR A 227 -10.22 12.41 0.46
CA TYR A 227 -11.16 13.27 -0.27
C TYR A 227 -11.13 13.02 -1.78
N SER A 228 -9.96 12.67 -2.34
CA SER A 228 -9.87 12.29 -3.76
C SER A 228 -10.71 11.05 -4.06
N ALA A 229 -10.70 10.06 -3.17
CA ALA A 229 -11.52 8.85 -3.31
C ALA A 229 -13.00 9.11 -3.05
N LEU A 230 -13.32 9.90 -2.01
CA LEU A 230 -14.70 10.23 -1.66
C LEU A 230 -15.41 11.04 -2.74
N LEU A 231 -14.68 11.91 -3.45
CA LEU A 231 -15.20 12.77 -4.51
C LEU A 231 -14.95 12.23 -5.92
N SER A 232 -14.46 10.98 -6.03
CA SER A 232 -14.22 10.34 -7.31
C SER A 232 -15.51 10.15 -8.11
N LEU A 233 -15.41 10.19 -9.43
CA LEU A 233 -16.51 9.83 -10.35
C LEU A 233 -16.58 8.32 -10.59
N ASP A 234 -15.62 7.56 -10.08
CA ASP A 234 -15.52 6.11 -10.30
C ASP A 234 -16.15 5.34 -9.13
N SER A 235 -17.14 4.51 -9.44
CA SER A 235 -17.82 3.66 -8.47
C SER A 235 -16.92 2.66 -7.77
N SER A 236 -15.90 2.14 -8.47
CA SER A 236 -14.96 1.15 -7.94
C SER A 236 -14.09 1.79 -6.85
N ILE A 237 -13.61 3.01 -7.08
CA ILE A 237 -12.84 3.80 -6.11
C ILE A 237 -13.68 4.10 -4.87
N LEU A 238 -14.93 4.54 -5.05
CA LEU A 238 -15.81 4.81 -3.91
C LEU A 238 -16.09 3.53 -3.11
N ASN A 239 -16.29 2.40 -3.78
CA ASN A 239 -16.48 1.11 -3.13
C ASN A 239 -15.22 0.68 -2.36
N GLN A 240 -14.04 0.85 -2.96
CA GLN A 240 -12.75 0.54 -2.34
C GLN A 240 -12.51 1.39 -1.09
N LEU A 241 -12.86 2.68 -1.14
CA LEU A 241 -12.84 3.56 0.03
C LEU A 241 -13.77 3.06 1.14
N CYS A 242 -15.02 2.72 0.81
CA CYS A 242 -15.97 2.16 1.77
C CYS A 242 -15.44 0.89 2.45
N TYR A 243 -14.83 0.01 1.64
CA TYR A 243 -14.23 -1.23 2.10
C TYR A 243 -13.09 -0.96 3.09
N ILE A 244 -12.15 -0.08 2.76
CA ILE A 244 -11.05 0.30 3.66
C ILE A 244 -11.58 0.94 4.95
N MET A 245 -12.53 1.87 4.86
CA MET A 245 -13.12 2.54 6.02
C MET A 245 -13.81 1.56 6.99
N HIS A 246 -14.50 0.55 6.45
CA HIS A 246 -15.07 -0.52 7.26
C HIS A 246 -13.99 -1.29 8.03
N ARG A 247 -12.88 -1.62 7.36
CA ARG A 247 -11.77 -2.37 7.98
C ARG A 247 -11.01 -1.55 9.00
N TYR A 248 -10.80 -0.26 8.77
CA TYR A 248 -10.27 0.64 9.79
C TYR A 248 -11.14 0.65 11.04
N ARG A 249 -12.47 0.69 10.90
CA ARG A 249 -13.39 0.60 12.04
C ARG A 249 -13.18 -0.69 12.83
N ASN A 250 -13.07 -1.83 12.15
CA ASN A 250 -12.89 -3.13 12.79
C ASN A 250 -11.55 -3.19 13.55
N ASN A 251 -10.45 -2.75 12.92
CA ASN A 251 -9.12 -2.72 13.52
C ASN A 251 -9.06 -1.76 14.72
N LEU A 252 -9.60 -0.53 14.61
CA LEU A 252 -9.65 0.43 15.71
C LEU A 252 -10.54 -0.05 16.87
N THR A 253 -11.63 -0.75 16.58
CA THR A 253 -12.51 -1.32 17.61
C THR A 253 -11.80 -2.45 18.36
N ALA A 254 -11.08 -3.31 17.64
CA ALA A 254 -10.26 -4.37 18.24
C ALA A 254 -9.15 -3.78 19.11
N ALA A 255 -8.43 -2.76 18.61
CA ALA A 255 -7.41 -2.03 19.35
C ALA A 255 -7.95 -1.45 20.66
N LYS A 256 -9.08 -0.72 20.59
CA LYS A 256 -9.73 -0.14 21.78
C LYS A 256 -10.16 -1.19 22.79
N LYS A 257 -10.68 -2.33 22.34
CA LYS A 257 -11.07 -3.43 23.24
C LYS A 257 -9.86 -4.02 23.97
N ASN A 258 -8.74 -4.18 23.27
CA ASN A 258 -7.50 -4.71 23.84
C ASN A 258 -6.82 -3.73 24.81
N GLU A 259 -6.82 -2.42 24.50
CA GLU A 259 -6.35 -1.36 25.44
C GLU A 259 -7.12 -1.39 26.76
N LEU A 260 -8.44 -1.61 26.72
CA LEU A 260 -9.27 -1.67 27.93
C LEU A 260 -8.98 -2.91 28.80
N VAL A 261 -8.54 -4.02 28.17
CA VAL A 261 -8.23 -5.29 28.85
C VAL A 261 -6.79 -5.31 29.40
N GLN A 262 -5.83 -4.64 28.75
CA GLN A 262 -4.39 -4.71 29.06
C GLN A 262 -3.80 -3.42 29.69
N LYS A 263 -4.59 -2.68 30.47
CA LYS A 263 -4.22 -1.40 31.14
C LYS A 263 -2.90 -1.38 31.93
N THR A 264 -2.22 -2.51 32.12
CA THR A 264 -1.00 -2.65 32.94
C THR A 264 0.28 -3.00 32.17
N LYS A 265 0.27 -3.18 30.83
CA LYS A 265 1.47 -3.66 30.10
C LYS A 265 1.77 -3.08 28.70
N SER A 266 0.96 -2.18 28.14
CA SER A 266 1.17 -1.75 26.75
C SER A 266 2.12 -0.54 26.66
N GLU A 267 3.31 -0.73 26.08
CA GLU A 267 4.18 0.34 25.57
C GLU A 267 3.55 1.11 24.38
N PHE A 268 2.47 0.58 23.81
CA PHE A 268 1.76 1.13 22.66
C PHE A 268 0.41 1.70 23.07
N ASN A 269 0.38 2.99 23.43
CA ASN A 269 -0.87 3.73 23.50
C ASN A 269 -1.19 4.22 22.09
N PHE A 270 -2.29 3.75 21.47
CA PHE A 270 -2.70 4.32 20.20
C PHE A 270 -2.98 5.80 20.39
N SER A 271 -2.43 6.64 19.50
CA SER A 271 -2.58 8.07 19.65
C SER A 271 -4.08 8.43 19.58
N SER A 272 -4.55 9.23 20.54
CA SER A 272 -5.91 9.80 20.51
C SER A 272 -6.19 10.52 19.17
N LYS A 273 -5.12 11.00 18.52
CA LYS A 273 -5.12 11.60 17.19
C LYS A 273 -5.61 10.63 16.09
N THR A 274 -5.21 9.37 16.09
CA THR A 274 -5.65 8.39 15.07
C THR A 274 -7.17 8.17 15.14
N TYR A 275 -7.72 8.05 16.36
CA TYR A 275 -9.17 7.94 16.54
C TYR A 275 -9.91 9.21 16.12
N GLN A 276 -9.36 10.38 16.43
CA GLN A 276 -9.93 11.67 16.02
C GLN A 276 -9.96 11.80 14.49
N GLU A 277 -8.87 11.46 13.81
CA GLU A 277 -8.76 11.51 12.35
C GLU A 277 -9.71 10.51 11.67
N PHE A 278 -9.82 9.28 12.17
CA PHE A 278 -10.80 8.32 11.67
C PHE A 278 -12.25 8.83 11.83
N ASN A 279 -12.60 9.36 13.00
CA ASN A 279 -13.94 9.91 13.25
C ASN A 279 -14.24 11.10 12.33
N HIS A 280 -13.22 11.87 11.99
CA HIS A 280 -13.31 12.96 11.04
C HIS A 280 -13.68 12.46 9.63
N TYR A 281 -12.97 11.44 9.13
CA TYR A 281 -13.30 10.79 7.85
C TYR A 281 -14.69 10.16 7.86
N LEU A 282 -15.05 9.45 8.94
CA LEU A 282 -16.37 8.85 9.07
C LEU A 282 -17.48 9.90 9.02
N THR A 283 -17.30 11.02 9.73
CA THR A 283 -18.25 12.14 9.73
C THR A 283 -18.38 12.76 8.35
N ALA A 284 -17.26 12.97 7.64
CA ALA A 284 -17.27 13.47 6.26
C ALA A 284 -18.04 12.55 5.32
N MET A 285 -17.76 11.24 5.40
CA MET A 285 -18.35 10.22 4.55
C MET A 285 -19.85 10.06 4.79
N VAL A 286 -20.29 10.03 6.06
CA VAL A 286 -21.72 10.01 6.43
C VAL A 286 -22.41 11.34 6.07
N GLY A 287 -21.68 12.45 6.20
CA GLY A 287 -22.09 13.79 5.75
C GLY A 287 -22.45 13.82 4.27
N CYS A 288 -21.53 13.33 3.42
CA CYS A 288 -21.68 13.29 1.98
C CYS A 288 -22.73 12.25 1.56
N LEU A 289 -22.51 10.98 1.91
CA LEU A 289 -23.27 9.85 1.35
C LEU A 289 -24.68 9.73 1.93
N TRP A 290 -24.87 10.00 3.23
CA TRP A 290 -26.14 9.67 3.90
C TRP A 290 -27.00 10.88 4.26
N THR A 291 -26.41 11.85 4.97
CA THR A 291 -27.15 12.93 5.64
C THR A 291 -27.33 14.18 4.78
N SER A 292 -26.69 14.24 3.60
CA SER A 292 -26.69 15.44 2.75
C SER A 292 -26.24 16.71 3.48
N LYS A 293 -25.29 16.53 4.41
CA LYS A 293 -24.61 17.58 5.15
C LYS A 293 -23.09 17.43 4.97
N PRO A 294 -22.60 17.48 3.72
CA PRO A 294 -21.17 17.40 3.47
C PRO A 294 -20.45 18.60 4.11
N PHE A 295 -19.20 18.39 4.55
CA PHE A 295 -18.29 19.47 4.95
C PHE A 295 -18.74 20.36 6.14
N GLN A 296 -19.39 19.80 7.17
CA GLN A 296 -19.63 20.52 8.43
C GLN A 296 -18.32 20.96 9.13
N LYS A 297 -18.40 21.97 10.01
CA LYS A 297 -17.26 22.66 10.67
C LYS A 297 -16.10 21.73 11.04
N GLY A 298 -14.89 22.09 10.60
CA GLY A 298 -13.63 21.42 10.93
C GLY A 298 -13.05 20.53 9.83
N LEU A 299 -13.73 20.37 8.69
CA LEU A 299 -13.27 19.58 7.54
C LEU A 299 -12.22 20.34 6.70
N TYR A 300 -11.36 19.60 5.99
CA TYR A 300 -10.27 20.17 5.17
C TYR A 300 -10.76 21.05 4.00
N ILE A 301 -12.03 20.93 3.63
CA ILE A 301 -12.68 21.74 2.61
C ILE A 301 -13.65 22.68 3.32
N ASP A 302 -13.36 23.98 3.27
CA ASP A 302 -14.22 25.02 3.82
C ASP A 302 -15.47 25.18 2.92
N PRO A 303 -16.70 25.06 3.48
CA PRO A 303 -17.93 25.35 2.77
C PRO A 303 -17.93 26.69 2.03
N GLU A 304 -17.27 27.72 2.58
CA GLU A 304 -17.19 29.04 1.95
C GLU A 304 -16.43 29.00 0.60
N VAL A 305 -15.46 28.09 0.46
CA VAL A 305 -14.72 27.90 -0.80
C VAL A 305 -15.62 27.28 -1.87
N LEU A 306 -16.49 26.34 -1.49
CA LEU A 306 -17.45 25.71 -2.41
C LEU A 306 -18.53 26.70 -2.87
N GLU A 307 -19.00 27.56 -1.96
CA GLU A 307 -19.93 28.64 -2.29
C GLU A 307 -19.30 29.67 -3.25
N LYS A 308 -18.04 30.07 -3.00
CA LYS A 308 -17.27 30.95 -3.90
C LYS A 308 -17.00 30.32 -5.28
N ALA A 309 -16.90 29.00 -5.36
CA ALA A 309 -16.73 28.27 -6.61
C ALA A 309 -18.04 28.14 -7.43
N GLY A 310 -19.16 28.68 -6.93
CA GLY A 310 -20.45 28.69 -7.64
C GLY A 310 -21.21 27.36 -7.59
N ILE A 311 -20.83 26.44 -6.69
CA ILE A 311 -21.50 25.14 -6.59
C ILE A 311 -22.76 25.29 -5.72
N ALA A 312 -23.89 25.65 -6.33
CA ALA A 312 -25.11 26.03 -5.62
C ALA A 312 -25.81 24.88 -4.84
N GLU A 313 -25.63 23.61 -5.25
CA GLU A 313 -26.40 22.47 -4.69
C GLU A 313 -25.54 21.27 -4.22
N TYR A 314 -24.28 21.48 -3.83
CA TYR A 314 -23.39 20.36 -3.44
C TYR A 314 -23.91 19.49 -2.29
N LYS A 315 -24.78 20.03 -1.43
CA LYS A 315 -25.34 19.31 -0.27
C LYS A 315 -26.11 18.06 -0.65
N ASN A 316 -26.83 18.10 -1.77
CA ASN A 316 -27.67 16.99 -2.24
C ASN A 316 -27.00 16.16 -3.32
N SER A 317 -25.92 16.63 -3.94
CA SER A 317 -25.27 15.96 -5.07
C SER A 317 -24.36 14.81 -4.67
N LEU A 318 -23.88 14.75 -3.42
CA LEU A 318 -22.95 13.72 -2.96
C LEU A 318 -23.61 12.57 -2.18
N ASN A 319 -24.94 12.55 -2.05
CA ASN A 319 -25.62 11.45 -1.36
C ASN A 319 -25.66 10.19 -2.23
N VAL A 320 -25.89 9.02 -1.62
CA VAL A 320 -25.93 7.71 -2.32
C VAL A 320 -26.78 7.71 -3.59
N VAL A 321 -27.84 8.51 -3.64
CA VAL A 321 -28.75 8.57 -4.79
C VAL A 321 -28.19 9.42 -5.93
N HIS A 322 -27.52 10.54 -5.62
CA HIS A 322 -27.09 11.53 -6.61
C HIS A 322 -25.58 11.56 -6.82
N HIS A 323 -24.83 10.77 -6.04
CA HIS A 323 -23.37 10.72 -6.11
C HIS A 323 -22.95 10.44 -7.54
N PRO A 324 -22.07 11.25 -8.16
CA PRO A 324 -21.71 11.08 -9.56
C PRO A 324 -21.22 9.66 -9.90
N ALA A 325 -20.43 9.06 -9.00
CA ALA A 325 -19.98 7.68 -9.13
C ALA A 325 -21.08 6.61 -9.11
N LEU A 326 -22.25 6.89 -8.54
CA LEU A 326 -23.35 5.92 -8.40
C LEU A 326 -24.51 6.20 -9.36
N LEU A 327 -24.42 7.28 -10.16
CA LEU A 327 -25.51 7.72 -11.02
C LEU A 327 -25.94 6.65 -12.04
N SER A 328 -24.97 5.96 -12.65
CA SER A 328 -25.25 4.86 -13.59
C SER A 328 -26.01 3.71 -12.93
N TYR A 329 -25.62 3.32 -11.72
CA TYR A 329 -26.30 2.28 -10.94
C TYR A 329 -27.70 2.71 -10.53
N ALA A 330 -27.87 3.97 -10.12
CA ALA A 330 -29.17 4.52 -9.77
C ALA A 330 -30.13 4.51 -10.96
N VAL A 331 -29.67 4.90 -12.15
CA VAL A 331 -30.48 4.83 -13.39
C VAL A 331 -30.80 3.38 -13.74
N SER A 332 -29.82 2.48 -13.70
CA SER A 332 -30.04 1.04 -13.96
C SER A 332 -31.08 0.43 -13.02
N PHE A 333 -30.98 0.74 -11.72
CA PHE A 333 -31.93 0.28 -10.71
C PHE A 333 -33.37 0.75 -11.00
N LEU A 334 -33.54 2.01 -11.39
CA LEU A 334 -34.86 2.55 -11.74
C LEU A 334 -35.44 1.89 -13.00
N LEU A 335 -34.61 1.70 -14.03
CA LEU A 335 -35.03 1.05 -15.28
C LEU A 335 -35.44 -0.40 -15.07
N GLN A 336 -34.76 -1.14 -14.18
CA GLN A 336 -35.12 -2.52 -13.86
C GLN A 336 -36.34 -2.63 -12.95
N GLY A 337 -36.52 -1.70 -12.01
CA GLY A 337 -37.66 -1.70 -11.09
C GLY A 337 -38.97 -1.23 -11.74
N TRP A 338 -38.90 -0.34 -12.74
CA TRP A 338 -40.06 0.33 -13.33
C TRP A 338 -39.89 0.48 -14.86
N PRO A 339 -39.93 -0.62 -15.64
CA PRO A 339 -39.63 -0.60 -17.08
C PRO A 339 -40.64 0.20 -17.94
N GLU A 340 -41.84 0.46 -17.44
CA GLU A 340 -42.93 1.12 -18.18
C GLU A 340 -42.95 2.66 -18.01
N GLU A 341 -42.25 3.22 -17.01
CA GLU A 341 -42.23 4.66 -16.74
C GLU A 341 -41.04 5.36 -17.43
N ARG A 342 -41.31 6.19 -18.45
CA ARG A 342 -40.26 6.93 -19.19
C ARG A 342 -39.57 8.05 -18.39
N THR A 343 -40.12 8.46 -17.25
CA THR A 343 -39.61 9.56 -16.42
C THR A 343 -39.66 9.19 -14.94
N VAL A 344 -38.80 8.26 -14.53
CA VAL A 344 -38.70 7.89 -13.11
C VAL A 344 -37.90 8.94 -12.36
N SER A 345 -38.50 9.52 -11.31
CA SER A 345 -37.81 10.50 -10.47
C SER A 345 -36.80 9.80 -9.56
N MET A 346 -35.55 10.27 -9.56
CA MET A 346 -34.48 9.82 -8.63
C MET A 346 -34.88 9.95 -7.15
N SER A 347 -35.87 10.79 -6.85
CA SER A 347 -36.41 10.96 -5.50
C SER A 347 -37.11 9.69 -4.97
N SER A 348 -37.57 8.79 -5.84
CA SER A 348 -38.17 7.48 -5.47
C SER A 348 -37.19 6.56 -4.74
N ILE A 349 -35.89 6.62 -5.07
CA ILE A 349 -34.83 5.85 -4.41
C ILE A 349 -34.67 6.29 -2.93
N ARG A 350 -35.02 7.54 -2.59
CA ARG A 350 -34.89 8.04 -1.20
C ARG A 350 -35.73 7.25 -0.20
N VAL A 351 -36.87 6.71 -0.64
CA VAL A 351 -37.78 5.91 0.20
C VAL A 351 -37.19 4.52 0.49
N ASN A 352 -36.37 3.99 -0.42
CA ASN A 352 -35.82 2.63 -0.40
C ASN A 352 -34.29 2.58 -0.51
N LYS A 353 -33.57 3.50 0.16
CA LYS A 353 -32.09 3.56 0.12
C LYS A 353 -31.41 2.23 0.44
N PHE A 354 -31.96 1.46 1.37
CA PHE A 354 -31.43 0.15 1.75
C PHE A 354 -31.50 -0.86 0.61
N ILE A 355 -32.64 -0.96 -0.07
CA ILE A 355 -32.85 -1.88 -1.21
C ILE A 355 -31.92 -1.52 -2.37
N PHE A 356 -31.70 -0.22 -2.63
CA PHE A 356 -30.75 0.23 -3.64
C PHE A 356 -29.30 -0.19 -3.35
N ILE A 357 -28.87 -0.10 -2.09
CA ILE A 357 -27.53 -0.55 -1.69
C ILE A 357 -27.42 -2.07 -1.86
N THR A 358 -28.46 -2.83 -1.51
CA THR A 358 -28.44 -4.30 -1.65
C THR A 358 -28.45 -4.73 -3.12
N PHE A 359 -29.16 -3.99 -3.98
CA PHE A 359 -29.18 -4.21 -5.42
C PHE A 359 -27.81 -3.98 -6.07
N ARG A 360 -27.07 -2.97 -5.61
CA ARG A 360 -25.69 -2.74 -6.07
C ARG A 360 -24.77 -3.92 -5.77
N ASP A 361 -24.94 -4.59 -4.62
CA ASP A 361 -24.08 -5.72 -4.24
C ASP A 361 -24.43 -7.01 -5.03
N LEU A 362 -25.50 -7.01 -5.85
CA LEU A 362 -25.93 -8.11 -6.72
C LEU A 362 -25.48 -7.96 -8.19
N LEU A 363 -24.95 -6.78 -8.56
CA LEU A 363 -24.35 -6.48 -9.88
C LEU A 363 -22.83 -6.44 -9.75
#